data_AF-A0A357FTX0-F1
#
_entry.id   AF-A0A357FTX0-F1
#
_cell.length_a   1.000
_cell.length_b   1.000
_cell.length_c   1.000
_cell.angle_alpha   90.00
_cell.angle_beta   90.00
_cell.angle_gamma   90.00
#
_symmetry.space_group_name_H-M   'P 1'
#
loop_
_entity.id
_entity.type
_entity.pdbx_description
1 polymer ?
#
loop_
_entity_poly.entity_id
_entity_poly.type
_entity_poly.pdbx_seq_one_letter_code
_entity_poly.pdbx_strand_id
1 'polypeptide(L)'
;MPKTLYLLDGMALAYRAHFALIRSPIYTSKGFNSSAIFGFTGTLIELITKKQPSHLAVVFDTSAPTARHILHPEYKAQREAMPEDLAAAMPHLSRVAEAFGIPVLKMDGYEADDIIGT
;
A
#
# COMPACT_ATOMS: atom_id res chain seq x y z
N MET A 1 -11.87 19.23 18.23
CA MET A 1 -10.57 18.62 17.90
C MET A 1 -10.11 19.17 16.55
N PRO A 2 -8.81 19.40 16.32
CA PRO A 2 -8.31 19.84 15.02
C PRO A 2 -8.62 18.79 13.96
N LYS A 3 -8.93 19.24 12.73
CA LYS A 3 -9.10 18.33 11.59
C LYS A 3 -7.71 17.81 11.19
N THR A 4 -7.57 16.49 11.19
CA THR A 4 -6.36 15.77 10.78
C THR A 4 -6.63 14.96 9.51
N LEU A 5 -5.74 15.07 8.53
CA LEU A 5 -5.73 14.28 7.30
C LEU A 5 -4.58 13.29 7.35
N TYR A 6 -4.87 12.03 7.05
CA TYR A 6 -3.88 10.98 6.90
C TYR A 6 -3.90 10.49 5.46
N LEU A 7 -2.75 10.63 4.79
CA LEU A 7 -2.50 10.05 3.47
C LEU A 7 -1.49 8.93 3.65
N LEU A 8 -1.91 7.70 3.38
CA LEU A 8 -1.10 6.52 3.61
C LEU A 8 -0.48 6.06 2.29
N ASP A 9 0.85 5.94 2.24
CA ASP A 9 1.53 5.17 1.21
C ASP A 9 1.21 3.68 1.40
N GLY A 10 0.33 3.17 0.55
CA GLY A 10 -0.14 1.80 0.55
C GLY A 10 0.95 0.80 0.18
N MET A 11 1.88 1.17 -0.70
CA MET A 11 2.99 0.31 -1.10
C MET A 11 3.96 0.11 0.07
N ALA A 12 4.39 1.20 0.72
CA ALA A 12 5.27 1.11 1.88
C ALA A 12 4.64 0.32 3.04
N LEU A 13 3.33 0.48 3.27
CA LEU A 13 2.61 -0.32 4.27
C LEU A 13 2.57 -1.81 3.92
N ALA A 14 2.30 -2.14 2.65
CA ALA A 14 2.24 -3.52 2.17
C ALA A 14 3.58 -4.23 2.28
N TYR A 15 4.67 -3.59 1.83
CA TYR A 15 6.03 -4.13 1.94
C TYR A 15 6.43 -4.35 3.39
N ARG A 16 6.17 -3.36 4.27
CA ARG A 16 6.46 -3.48 5.70
C ARG A 16 5.69 -4.64 6.33
N ALA A 17 4.40 -4.80 6.02
CA ALA A 17 3.59 -5.91 6.52
C ALA A 17 4.10 -7.27 6.02
N HIS A 18 4.44 -7.38 4.73
CA HIS A 18 4.98 -8.59 4.13
C HIS A 18 6.30 -9.01 4.80
N PHE A 19 7.27 -8.10 4.88
CA PHE A 19 8.60 -8.41 5.43
C PHE A 19 8.61 -8.60 6.95
N ALA A 20 7.70 -7.96 7.68
CA ALA A 20 7.54 -8.20 9.12
C ALA A 20 7.18 -9.67 9.44
N LEU A 21 6.49 -10.34 8.52
CA LEU A 21 6.00 -11.71 8.69
C LEU A 21 6.70 -12.73 7.79
N ILE A 22 7.77 -12.35 7.08
CA ILE A 22 8.44 -13.24 6.11
C ILE A 22 8.99 -14.53 6.75
N ARG A 23 9.36 -14.49 8.03
CA ARG A 23 9.83 -15.67 8.78
C ARG A 23 8.70 -16.54 9.34
N SER A 24 7.49 -15.99 9.43
CA SER A 24 6.29 -16.66 9.94
C SER A 24 5.07 -16.27 9.10
N PRO A 25 5.05 -16.62 7.80
CA PRO A 25 4.01 -16.21 6.88
C PRO A 25 2.65 -16.81 7.25
N ILE A 26 1.59 -16.02 7.04
CA ILE A 26 0.21 -16.40 7.33
C ILE A 26 -0.46 -16.82 6.03
N TYR A 27 -0.83 -18.10 5.91
CA TYR A 27 -1.53 -18.62 4.74
C TYR A 27 -3.02 -18.85 5.03
N THR A 28 -3.85 -18.63 4.01
CA THR A 28 -5.25 -19.07 4.04
C THR A 28 -5.34 -20.60 3.89
N SER A 29 -6.52 -21.18 4.13
CA SER A 29 -6.77 -22.61 3.91
C SER A 29 -6.57 -23.07 2.45
N LYS A 30 -6.53 -22.14 1.49
CA LYS A 30 -6.26 -22.40 0.07
C LYS A 30 -4.80 -22.17 -0.31
N GLY A 31 -3.91 -21.95 0.65
CA GLY A 31 -2.47 -21.76 0.42
C GLY A 31 -2.07 -20.34 -0.04
N PHE A 32 -3.00 -19.38 -0.07
CA PHE A 32 -2.67 -17.98 -0.43
C PHE A 32 -1.97 -17.26 0.72
N ASN A 33 -0.82 -16.60 0.45
CA ASN A 33 -0.08 -15.82 1.45
C ASN A 33 -0.82 -14.52 1.77
N SER A 34 -1.38 -14.46 2.98
CA SER A 34 -2.19 -13.34 3.47
C SER A 34 -1.44 -12.40 4.42
N SER A 35 -0.12 -12.58 4.58
CA SER A 35 0.70 -11.82 5.55
C SER A 35 0.62 -10.32 5.35
N ALA A 36 0.78 -9.84 4.10
CA ALA A 36 0.70 -8.42 3.77
C ALA A 36 -0.68 -7.85 4.10
N ILE A 37 -1.75 -8.59 3.77
CA ILE A 37 -3.14 -8.20 4.04
C ILE A 37 -3.39 -8.10 5.54
N PHE A 38 -2.92 -9.10 6.30
CA PHE A 38 -3.09 -9.14 7.75
C PHE A 38 -2.42 -7.93 8.42
N GLY A 39 -1.15 -7.67 8.13
CA GLY A 39 -0.42 -6.55 8.73
C GLY A 39 -0.94 -5.17 8.29
N PHE A 40 -1.31 -5.03 7.02
CA PHE A 40 -1.94 -3.81 6.50
C PHE A 40 -3.27 -3.51 7.21
N THR A 41 -4.14 -4.53 7.33
CA THR A 41 -5.43 -4.41 8.00
C THR A 41 -5.26 -4.00 9.47
N GLY A 42 -4.33 -4.64 10.18
CA GLY A 42 -4.01 -4.28 11.56
C GLY A 42 -3.56 -2.82 11.70
N THR A 43 -2.75 -2.34 10.78
CA THR A 43 -2.30 -0.94 10.76
C THR A 43 -3.46 0.03 10.55
N LEU A 44 -4.38 -0.27 9.63
CA LEU A 44 -5.58 0.54 9.41
C LEU A 44 -6.46 0.60 10.66
N ILE A 45 -6.73 -0.54 11.28
CA ILE A 45 -7.53 -0.62 12.52
C ILE A 45 -6.88 0.21 13.63
N GLU A 46 -5.57 0.05 13.84
CA GLU A 46 -4.85 0.82 14.85
C GLU A 46 -4.94 2.33 14.58
N LEU A 47 -4.78 2.75 13.33
CA LEU A 47 -4.81 4.15 12.95
C LEU A 47 -6.20 4.76 13.18
N ILE A 48 -7.26 4.09 12.73
CA ILE A 48 -8.65 4.53 12.90
C ILE A 48 -8.98 4.64 14.40
N THR A 49 -8.65 3.63 15.19
CA THR A 49 -9.05 3.55 16.60
C THR A 49 -8.23 4.47 17.50
N LYS A 50 -6.91 4.54 17.32
CA LYS A 50 -6.02 5.31 18.20
C LYS A 50 -5.84 6.76 17.76
N LYS A 51 -5.86 7.04 16.46
CA LYS A 51 -5.61 8.39 15.94
C LYS A 51 -6.90 9.15 15.61
N GLN A 52 -8.00 8.45 15.38
CA GLN A 52 -9.32 9.02 15.05
C GLN A 52 -9.20 10.17 14.04
N PRO A 53 -8.63 9.90 12.86
CA PRO A 53 -8.40 10.93 11.86
C PRO A 53 -9.72 11.50 11.35
N SER A 54 -9.75 12.79 11.05
CA SER A 54 -10.95 13.38 10.43
C SER A 54 -11.10 12.98 8.96
N HIS A 55 -9.98 12.72 8.28
CA HIS A 55 -9.93 12.29 6.89
C HIS A 55 -8.79 11.26 6.73
N LEU A 56 -9.02 10.25 5.91
CA LEU A 56 -8.07 9.16 5.66
C LEU A 56 -8.19 8.74 4.20
N ALA A 57 -7.06 8.54 3.52
CA ALA A 57 -6.98 7.92 2.20
C ALA A 57 -5.74 7.02 2.10
N VAL A 58 -5.80 6.01 1.23
CA VAL A 58 -4.66 5.17 0.88
C VAL A 58 -4.28 5.46 -0.55
N VAL A 59 -2.99 5.61 -0.81
CA VAL A 59 -2.44 5.89 -2.13
C VAL A 59 -1.61 4.70 -2.59
N PHE A 60 -1.85 4.21 -3.80
CA PHE A 60 -1.06 3.14 -4.42
C PHE A 60 -0.42 3.62 -5.72
N ASP A 61 0.76 3.08 -6.00
CA ASP A 61 1.39 3.20 -7.32
C ASP A 61 0.56 2.45 -8.38
N THR A 62 0.68 2.89 -9.62
CA THR A 62 0.18 2.17 -10.80
C THR A 62 1.33 1.45 -11.51
N SER A 63 1.02 0.51 -12.40
CA SER A 63 2.04 -0.11 -13.25
C SER A 63 2.45 0.79 -14.43
N ALA A 64 1.83 1.96 -14.59
CA ALA A 64 2.15 2.88 -15.67
C ALA A 64 3.50 3.57 -15.42
N PRO A 65 4.36 3.70 -16.45
CA PRO A 65 5.63 4.39 -16.30
C PRO A 65 5.39 5.88 -15.99
N THR A 66 6.15 6.42 -15.03
CA THR A 66 6.11 7.86 -14.72
C THR A 66 7.04 8.65 -15.63
N ALA A 67 6.91 9.99 -15.64
CA ALA A 67 7.83 10.86 -16.37
C ALA A 67 9.31 10.60 -16.01
N ARG A 68 9.60 10.26 -14.75
CA ARG A 68 10.96 9.92 -14.28
C ARG A 68 11.50 8.64 -14.93
N HIS A 69 10.64 7.63 -15.10
CA HIS A 69 11.02 6.39 -15.80
C HIS A 69 11.27 6.63 -17.30
N ILE A 70 10.52 7.55 -17.91
CA ILE A 70 10.69 7.91 -19.34
C ILE A 70 11.97 8.71 -19.56
N LEU A 71 12.24 9.71 -18.70
CA LEU A 71 13.39 10.59 -18.82
C LEU A 71 14.70 9.94 -18.39
N HIS A 72 14.65 8.98 -17.46
CA HIS A 72 15.81 8.29 -16.92
C HIS A 72 15.53 6.79 -16.76
N PRO A 73 15.84 5.95 -17.77
CA PRO A 73 15.54 4.52 -17.74
C PRO A 73 16.18 3.75 -16.58
N GLU A 74 17.32 4.22 -16.06
CA GLU A 74 17.98 3.62 -14.90
C GLU A 74 17.33 4.03 -13.56
N TYR A 75 16.26 4.84 -13.60
CA TYR A 75 15.56 5.25 -12.40
C TYR A 75 14.95 4.04 -11.71
N LYS A 76 15.34 3.80 -10.44
CA LYS A 76 14.94 2.62 -9.64
C LYS A 76 15.37 1.27 -10.24
N ALA A 77 16.28 1.22 -11.22
CA ALA A 77 16.72 -0.03 -11.83
C ALA A 77 17.39 -1.01 -10.84
N GLN A 78 18.01 -0.49 -9.78
CA GLN A 78 18.62 -1.27 -8.71
C GLN A 78 17.62 -1.81 -7.67
N ARG A 79 16.33 -1.48 -7.78
CA ARG A 79 15.32 -2.05 -6.86
C ARG A 79 15.07 -3.51 -7.22
N GLU A 80 14.99 -4.34 -6.18
CA GLU A 80 14.55 -5.72 -6.36
C GLU A 80 13.11 -5.76 -6.88
N ALA A 81 12.82 -6.78 -7.68
CA ALA A 81 11.47 -7.03 -8.14
C ALA A 81 10.53 -7.27 -6.94
N MET A 82 9.28 -6.85 -7.07
CA MET A 82 8.26 -7.13 -6.06
C MET A 82 8.13 -8.64 -5.85
N PRO A 83 8.13 -9.13 -4.60
CA PRO A 83 7.85 -10.54 -4.32
C PRO A 83 6.49 -10.97 -4.90
N GLU A 84 6.43 -12.14 -5.52
CA GLU A 84 5.21 -12.64 -6.18
C GLU A 84 4.00 -12.68 -5.22
N ASP A 85 4.22 -13.16 -3.99
CA ASP A 85 3.20 -13.17 -2.94
C ASP A 85 2.66 -11.78 -2.61
N LEU A 86 3.52 -10.75 -2.65
CA LEU A 86 3.11 -9.37 -2.40
C LEU A 86 2.33 -8.81 -3.59
N ALA A 87 2.78 -9.09 -4.82
CA ALA A 87 2.07 -8.72 -6.03
C ALA A 87 0.66 -9.33 -6.07
N ALA A 88 0.54 -10.61 -5.69
CA ALA A 88 -0.74 -11.30 -5.57
C ALA A 88 -1.65 -10.70 -4.47
N ALA A 89 -1.07 -10.09 -3.43
CA ALA A 89 -1.82 -9.42 -2.36
C ALA A 89 -2.35 -8.02 -2.74
N MET A 90 -1.75 -7.33 -3.71
CA MET A 90 -2.08 -5.94 -4.06
C MET A 90 -3.58 -5.68 -4.33
N PRO A 91 -4.29 -6.49 -5.13
CA PRO A 91 -5.72 -6.29 -5.34
C PRO A 91 -6.53 -6.42 -4.05
N HIS A 92 -6.10 -7.29 -3.14
CA HIS A 92 -6.80 -7.52 -1.88
C HIS A 92 -6.59 -6.38 -0.89
N LEU A 93 -5.41 -5.75 -0.87
CA LEU A 93 -5.12 -4.58 -0.03
C LEU A 93 -6.02 -3.39 -0.40
N SER A 94 -6.21 -3.14 -1.70
CA SER A 94 -7.13 -2.11 -2.18
C SER A 94 -8.56 -2.40 -1.73
N ARG A 95 -9.05 -3.65 -1.93
CA ARG A 95 -10.39 -4.06 -1.48
C ARG A 95 -10.58 -3.94 0.02
N VAL A 96 -9.55 -4.18 0.83
CA VAL A 96 -9.63 -3.99 2.28
C VAL A 96 -9.86 -2.51 2.60
N ALA A 97 -9.04 -1.61 2.04
CA ALA A 97 -9.21 -0.17 2.27
C ALA A 97 -10.61 0.31 1.87
N GLU A 98 -11.07 -0.10 0.68
CA GLU A 98 -12.43 0.19 0.19
C GLU A 98 -13.52 -0.37 1.12
N ALA A 99 -13.35 -1.57 1.67
CA ALA A 99 -14.29 -2.18 2.60
C ALA A 99 -14.38 -1.43 3.95
N PHE A 100 -13.32 -0.73 4.36
CA PHE A 100 -13.36 0.22 5.48
C PHE A 100 -13.99 1.58 5.12
N GLY A 101 -14.42 1.77 3.87
CA GLY A 101 -14.90 3.05 3.36
C GLY A 101 -13.78 4.08 3.16
N ILE A 102 -12.53 3.64 3.07
CA ILE A 102 -11.37 4.51 2.87
C ILE A 102 -11.15 4.69 1.36
N PRO A 103 -11.11 5.94 0.85
CA PRO A 103 -10.77 6.21 -0.53
C PRO A 103 -9.39 5.64 -0.90
N VAL A 104 -9.33 4.96 -2.04
CA VAL A 104 -8.09 4.50 -2.66
C VAL A 104 -7.75 5.41 -3.84
N LEU A 105 -6.62 6.09 -3.75
CA LEU A 105 -6.12 7.01 -4.76
C LEU A 105 -5.01 6.36 -5.56
N LYS A 106 -5.08 6.50 -6.89
CA LYS A 106 -4.04 6.07 -7.83
C LYS A 106 -4.20 6.88 -9.11
N MET A 107 -3.10 7.20 -9.79
CA MET A 107 -3.11 7.96 -11.02
C MET A 107 -1.99 7.47 -11.93
N ASP A 108 -2.34 7.15 -13.18
CA ASP A 108 -1.36 6.71 -14.17
C ASP A 108 -0.34 7.83 -14.44
N GLY A 109 0.93 7.47 -14.51
CA GLY A 109 2.04 8.41 -14.75
C GLY A 109 2.58 9.10 -13.49
N TYR A 110 2.02 8.83 -12.31
CA TYR A 110 2.44 9.41 -11.03
C TYR A 110 2.68 8.32 -9.98
N GLU A 111 3.68 8.54 -9.13
CA GLU A 111 3.94 7.69 -7.96
C GLU A 111 3.06 8.11 -6.78
N ALA A 112 2.90 7.23 -5.80
CA ALA A 112 2.16 7.53 -4.58
C ALA A 112 2.71 8.77 -3.88
N ASP A 113 4.03 8.94 -3.85
CA ASP A 113 4.70 10.12 -3.30
C ASP A 113 4.30 11.42 -4.03
N ASP A 114 4.12 11.37 -5.36
CA ASP A 114 3.70 12.54 -6.15
C ASP A 114 2.24 12.91 -5.84
N ILE A 115 1.37 11.92 -5.71
CA ILE A 115 -0.04 12.11 -5.37
C ILE A 115 -0.19 12.64 -3.93
N ILE A 116 0.61 12.15 -2.99
CA ILE A 116 0.61 12.61 -1.59
C ILE A 116 1.11 14.06 -1.48
N GLY A 117 2.07 14.45 -2.32
CA GLY A 117 2.67 15.79 -2.31
C GLY A 117 1.83 16.89 -2.95
N THR A 118 0.68 16.57 -3.56
CA THR A 118 -0.21 17.51 -4.27
C THR A 118 -1.31 18.04 -3.35
#